data_AF-A0A3C0FY06-F1
#
_entry.id   AF-A0A3C0FY06-F1
#
_cell.length_a   1.000
_cell.length_b   1.000
_cell.length_c   1.000
_cell.angle_alpha   90.00
_cell.angle_beta   90.00
_cell.angle_gamma   90.00
#
_symmetry.space_group_name_H-M   'P 1'
#
loop_
_entity.id
_entity.type
_entity.pdbx_description
1 polymer ?
#
loop_
_entity_poly.entity_id
_entity_poly.type
_entity_poly.pdbx_seq_one_letter_code
_entity_poly.pdbx_strand_id
1 'polypeptide(L)'
;MTTSREKLLALMDAALKAADPGVQIPRNLPEPPKGKTIVIGAGKASANMARAFEKAWKGDVEGLVVTRYGHAVECDQIEIVEASHPVPDAAGEKAAKRILDIVSDAGPEDLVVCMIS
;
A
#
# COMPACT_ATOMS: atom_id res chain seq x y z
N MET A 1 -16.95 23.53 28.56
CA MET A 1 -17.83 22.68 27.73
C MET A 1 -17.29 22.71 26.31
N THR A 2 -17.17 21.57 25.62
CA THR A 2 -16.77 21.55 24.20
C THR A 2 -17.88 22.10 23.32
N THR A 3 -17.51 22.99 22.41
CA THR A 3 -18.37 23.64 21.41
C THR A 3 -18.87 22.61 20.38
N SER A 4 -19.95 22.95 19.66
CA SER A 4 -20.44 22.11 18.56
C SER A 4 -19.39 21.92 17.46
N ARG A 5 -18.58 22.96 17.17
CA ARG A 5 -17.49 22.89 16.19
C ARG A 5 -16.43 21.86 16.60
N GLU A 6 -16.00 21.87 17.86
CA GLU A 6 -15.02 20.91 18.37
C GLU A 6 -15.54 19.47 18.30
N LYS A 7 -16.83 19.26 18.60
CA LYS A 7 -17.45 17.93 18.47
C LYS A 7 -17.47 17.44 17.02
N LEU A 8 -17.83 18.30 16.07
CA LEU A 8 -17.87 17.93 14.65
C LEU A 8 -16.48 17.64 14.08
N LEU A 9 -15.47 18.42 14.46
CA LEU A 9 -14.08 18.15 14.06
C LEU A 9 -13.58 16.83 14.65
N ALA A 10 -13.91 16.53 15.91
CA ALA A 10 -13.55 15.25 16.51
C ALA A 10 -14.19 14.05 15.78
N LEU A 11 -15.44 14.18 15.31
CA LEU A 11 -16.09 13.15 14.50
C LEU A 11 -15.42 13.01 13.13
N MET A 12 -15.06 14.11 12.48
CA MET A 12 -14.32 14.08 11.22
C MET A 12 -12.95 13.42 11.38
N ASP A 13 -12.20 13.78 12.41
CA ASP A 13 -10.89 13.18 12.71
C ASP A 13 -11.00 11.68 12.98
N ALA A 14 -12.05 11.25 13.69
CA ALA A 14 -12.31 9.83 13.91
C ALA A 14 -12.60 9.10 12.59
N ALA A 15 -13.39 9.70 11.69
CA ALA A 15 -13.68 9.13 10.37
C ALA A 15 -12.44 9.06 9.48
N LEU A 16 -11.60 10.11 9.47
CA LEU A 16 -10.33 10.11 8.73
C LEU A 16 -9.38 9.04 9.24
N LYS A 17 -9.21 8.93 10.56
CA LYS A 17 -8.39 7.86 11.18
C LYS A 17 -8.91 6.45 10.86
N ALA A 18 -10.22 6.29 10.72
CA ALA A 18 -10.82 5.01 10.33
C ALA A 18 -10.48 4.62 8.88
N ALA A 19 -10.16 5.59 8.01
CA ALA A 19 -9.79 5.35 6.61
C ALA A 19 -8.29 5.51 6.32
N ASP A 20 -7.50 6.01 7.28
CA ASP A 20 -6.07 6.26 7.12
C ASP A 20 -5.27 4.93 7.03
N PRO A 21 -4.58 4.64 5.91
CA PRO A 21 -3.72 3.46 5.78
C PRO A 21 -2.68 3.33 6.90
N GLY A 22 -2.13 4.46 7.37
CA GLY A 22 -1.13 4.48 8.45
C GLY A 22 -1.68 3.99 9.80
N VAL A 23 -3.00 4.03 9.98
CA VAL A 23 -3.69 3.51 11.18
C VAL A 23 -4.23 2.11 10.93
N GLN A 24 -4.85 1.89 9.76
CA GLN A 24 -5.57 0.65 9.51
C GLN A 24 -4.67 -0.53 9.14
N ILE A 25 -3.58 -0.31 8.39
CA ILE A 25 -2.70 -1.42 7.99
C ILE A 25 -2.04 -2.09 9.19
N PRO A 26 -1.39 -1.38 10.14
CA PRO A 26 -0.79 -2.01 11.31
C PRO A 26 -1.79 -2.79 12.18
N ARG A 27 -3.08 -2.42 12.15
CA ARG A 27 -4.15 -3.09 12.91
C ARG A 27 -4.69 -4.36 12.26
N ASN A 28 -4.49 -4.51 10.96
CA ASN A 28 -5.06 -5.61 10.16
C ASN A 28 -3.96 -6.38 9.42
N LEU A 29 -2.74 -6.39 9.96
CA LEU A 29 -1.66 -7.18 9.37
C LEU A 29 -2.03 -8.67 9.39
N PRO A 30 -1.75 -9.40 8.30
CA PRO A 30 -1.82 -10.85 8.30
C PRO A 30 -0.69 -11.44 9.17
N GLU A 31 -0.81 -12.74 9.48
CA GLU A 31 0.28 -13.48 10.09
C GLU A 31 1.44 -13.66 9.08
N PRO A 32 2.71 -13.57 9.51
CA PRO A 32 3.84 -13.83 8.65
C PRO A 32 3.80 -15.25 8.05
N PRO A 33 4.09 -15.40 6.73
CA PRO A 33 4.20 -16.70 6.09
C PRO A 33 5.46 -17.46 6.54
N LYS A 34 5.57 -18.75 6.18
CA LYS A 34 6.85 -19.48 6.28
C LYS A 34 7.81 -19.13 5.14
N GLY A 35 7.25 -18.82 3.97
CA GLY A 35 7.98 -18.36 2.80
C GLY A 35 8.16 -16.86 2.79
N LYS A 36 8.13 -16.28 1.59
CA LYS A 36 8.34 -14.85 1.35
C LYS A 36 7.09 -14.03 1.59
N THR A 37 7.28 -12.76 1.92
CA THR A 37 6.22 -11.74 1.88
C THR A 37 6.41 -10.86 0.65
N ILE A 38 5.45 -10.94 -0.28
CA ILE A 38 5.46 -10.22 -1.55
C ILE A 38 4.38 -9.13 -1.49
N VAL A 39 4.77 -7.87 -1.63
CA VAL A 39 3.85 -6.73 -1.59
C VAL A 39 3.69 -6.14 -2.99
N ILE A 40 2.50 -6.24 -3.56
CA ILE A 40 2.16 -5.63 -4.85
C ILE A 40 1.01 -4.65 -4.70
N GLY A 41 0.81 -3.76 -5.66
CA GLY A 41 -0.32 -2.86 -5.58
C GLY A 41 -0.43 -1.85 -6.69
N ALA A 42 -1.60 -1.24 -6.77
CA ALA A 42 -1.89 -0.15 -7.69
C ALA A 42 -2.96 0.78 -7.08
N GLY A 43 -2.79 2.09 -7.24
CA GLY A 43 -3.81 3.05 -6.84
C GLY A 43 -3.30 4.38 -6.31
N LYS A 44 -4.21 5.28 -5.95
CA LYS A 44 -3.84 6.63 -5.48
C LYS A 44 -3.23 6.64 -4.08
N ALA A 45 -3.63 5.69 -3.23
CA ALA A 45 -3.14 5.54 -1.86
C ALA A 45 -2.14 4.39 -1.69
N SER A 46 -1.95 3.56 -2.73
CA SER A 46 -1.16 2.33 -2.70
C SER A 46 0.26 2.55 -2.18
N ALA A 47 0.94 3.64 -2.55
CA ALA A 47 2.29 3.94 -2.07
C ALA A 47 2.32 4.23 -0.55
N ASN A 48 1.35 5.00 -0.03
CA ASN A 48 1.21 5.20 1.41
C ASN A 48 0.83 3.91 2.15
N MET A 49 0.01 3.06 1.53
CA MET A 49 -0.32 1.73 2.05
C MET A 49 0.93 0.85 2.15
N ALA A 50 1.74 0.80 1.11
CA ALA A 50 3.00 0.06 1.06
C ALA A 50 3.96 0.50 2.17
N ARG A 51 4.16 1.82 2.32
CA ARG A 51 5.01 2.38 3.38
C ARG A 51 4.51 2.05 4.78
N ALA A 52 3.20 2.10 4.99
CA ALA A 52 2.61 1.74 6.29
C ALA A 52 2.76 0.24 6.59
N PHE A 53 2.64 -0.61 5.57
CA PHE A 53 2.89 -2.05 5.70
C PHE A 53 4.34 -2.34 6.04
N GLU A 54 5.28 -1.84 5.25
CA GLU A 54 6.72 -2.06 5.44
C GLU A 54 7.21 -1.62 6.84
N LYS A 55 6.72 -0.48 7.34
CA LYS A 55 7.06 0.00 8.70
C LYS A 55 6.51 -0.88 9.83
N ALA A 56 5.38 -1.54 9.60
CA ALA A 56 4.71 -2.34 10.62
C ALA A 56 5.07 -3.84 10.52
N TRP A 57 5.55 -4.28 9.37
CA TRP A 57 5.93 -5.66 9.11
C TRP A 57 7.22 -6.02 9.84
N LYS A 58 7.26 -7.23 10.38
CA LYS A 58 8.43 -7.78 11.09
C LYS A 58 9.08 -8.84 10.23
N GLY A 59 9.92 -8.41 9.31
CA GLY A 59 10.66 -9.28 8.39
C GLY A 59 10.96 -8.60 7.08
N ASP A 60 11.62 -9.33 6.19
CA ASP A 60 11.92 -8.86 4.85
C ASP A 60 10.67 -8.90 3.99
N VAL A 61 10.57 -7.92 3.08
CA VAL A 61 9.50 -7.84 2.07
C VAL A 61 10.13 -7.59 0.72
N GLU A 62 9.53 -8.12 -0.34
CA GLU A 62 9.88 -7.77 -1.71
C GLU A 62 8.63 -7.33 -2.46
N GLY A 63 8.78 -6.51 -3.50
CA GLY A 63 7.69 -6.25 -4.43
C GLY A 63 7.67 -4.84 -5.00
N LEU A 64 6.54 -4.52 -5.65
CA LEU A 64 6.38 -3.33 -6.47
C LEU A 64 4.96 -2.78 -6.35
N VAL A 65 4.85 -1.48 -6.08
CA VAL A 65 3.57 -0.79 -5.98
C VAL A 65 3.52 0.40 -6.94
N VAL A 66 2.42 0.50 -7.69
CA VAL A 66 2.19 1.57 -8.65
C VAL A 66 1.30 2.66 -8.07
N THR A 67 1.72 3.92 -8.20
CA THR A 67 0.89 5.08 -7.90
C THR A 67 0.92 6.11 -9.03
N ARG A 68 0.27 7.25 -8.85
CA ARG A 68 0.22 8.34 -9.84
C ARG A 68 1.45 9.24 -9.74
N TYR A 69 1.83 9.88 -10.84
CA TYR A 69 2.96 10.84 -10.87
C TYR A 69 2.87 11.92 -9.79
N GLY A 70 3.99 12.15 -9.09
CA GLY A 70 4.11 13.10 -7.99
C GLY A 70 3.56 12.60 -6.65
N HIS A 71 3.26 11.31 -6.52
CA HIS A 71 2.69 10.69 -5.31
C HIS A 71 3.52 9.53 -4.76
N ALA A 72 4.71 9.28 -5.32
CA ALA A 72 5.67 8.37 -4.72
C ALA A 72 5.97 8.76 -3.25
N VAL A 73 6.16 7.74 -2.43
CA VAL A 73 6.67 7.88 -1.07
C VAL A 73 7.86 6.95 -0.94
N GLU A 74 8.83 7.32 -0.11
CA GLU A 74 9.99 6.46 0.14
C GLU A 74 9.58 5.21 0.93
N CYS A 75 10.04 4.07 0.42
CA CYS A 75 10.02 2.74 1.03
C CYS A 75 11.44 2.17 0.94
N ASP A 76 11.84 1.35 1.90
CA ASP A 76 13.20 0.81 2.02
C ASP A 76 13.41 -0.42 1.13
N GLN A 77 12.40 -1.28 1.00
CA GLN A 77 12.44 -2.56 0.29
C GLN A 77 11.41 -2.65 -0.84
N ILE A 78 10.23 -2.04 -0.69
CA ILE A 78 9.17 -2.05 -1.71
C ILE A 78 9.47 -0.99 -2.77
N GLU A 79 9.56 -1.39 -4.05
CA GLU A 79 9.74 -0.43 -5.14
C GLU A 79 8.45 0.34 -5.41
N ILE A 80 8.53 1.67 -5.45
CA ILE A 80 7.42 2.54 -5.84
C ILE A 80 7.62 3.02 -7.27
N VAL A 81 6.68 2.68 -8.15
CA VAL A 81 6.66 3.13 -9.54
C VAL A 81 5.50 4.10 -9.74
N GLU A 82 5.72 5.14 -10.53
CA GLU A 82 4.68 6.08 -10.91
C GLU A 82 4.21 5.84 -12.36
N ALA A 83 2.90 5.98 -12.58
CA ALA A 83 2.27 5.87 -13.88
C ALA A 83 1.12 6.88 -14.05
N SER A 84 0.65 7.08 -15.27
CA SER A 84 -0.43 8.03 -15.56
C SER A 84 -1.80 7.57 -15.05
N HIS A 85 -2.60 8.54 -14.59
CA HIS A 85 -4.02 8.40 -14.27
C HIS A 85 -4.73 9.73 -14.60
N PRO A 86 -5.93 9.73 -15.21
CA PRO A 86 -6.83 8.58 -15.40
C PRO A 86 -6.59 7.77 -16.68
N VAL A 87 -5.82 8.31 -17.63
CA VAL A 87 -5.52 7.63 -18.90
C VAL A 87 -4.23 6.82 -18.74
N PRO A 88 -4.23 5.49 -18.98
CA PRO A 88 -3.04 4.65 -18.85
C PRO A 88 -1.91 5.06 -19.82
N ASP A 89 -0.68 4.76 -19.44
CA ASP A 89 0.52 4.95 -20.26
C ASP A 89 1.43 3.71 -20.26
N ALA A 90 2.54 3.79 -21.00
CA ALA A 90 3.51 2.70 -21.10
C ALA A 90 4.21 2.38 -19.77
N ALA A 91 4.33 3.35 -18.86
CA ALA A 91 4.90 3.12 -17.53
C ALA A 91 3.98 2.20 -16.71
N GLY A 92 2.67 2.46 -16.75
CA GLY A 92 1.66 1.60 -16.13
C GLY A 92 1.64 0.18 -16.69
N GLU A 93 1.70 0.04 -18.02
CA GLU A 93 1.77 -1.28 -18.67
C GLU A 93 3.03 -2.05 -18.25
N LYS A 94 4.20 -1.39 -18.27
CA LYS A 94 5.47 -2.00 -17.86
C LYS A 94 5.43 -2.42 -16.38
N ALA A 95 4.88 -1.59 -15.51
CA ALA A 95 4.76 -1.91 -14.10
C ALA A 95 3.81 -3.09 -13.84
N ALA A 96 2.68 -3.15 -14.56
CA ALA A 96 1.76 -4.28 -14.49
C ALA A 96 2.41 -5.61 -14.91
N LYS A 97 3.22 -5.60 -16.00
CA LYS A 97 4.00 -6.78 -16.43
C LYS A 97 4.97 -7.23 -15.34
N ARG A 98 5.71 -6.30 -14.73
CA ARG A 98 6.64 -6.61 -13.64
C ARG A 98 5.94 -7.16 -12.41
N ILE A 99 4.76 -6.62 -12.05
CA ILE A 99 3.95 -7.17 -10.95
C ILE A 99 3.56 -8.62 -11.26
N LEU A 100 3.11 -8.90 -12.49
CA LEU A 100 2.78 -10.25 -12.92
C LEU A 100 3.98 -11.19 -12.83
N ASP A 101 5.16 -10.76 -13.28
CA ASP A 101 6.39 -11.55 -13.21
C ASP A 101 6.75 -11.87 -11.74
N ILE A 102 6.70 -10.87 -10.84
CA ILE A 102 6.98 -11.03 -9.40
C ILE A 102 6.07 -12.09 -8.77
N VAL A 103 4.75 -12.03 -9.03
CA VAL A 103 3.81 -12.97 -8.40
C VAL A 103 3.74 -14.33 -9.07
N SER A 104 4.25 -14.47 -10.30
CA SER A 104 4.26 -15.75 -11.02
C SER A 104 5.20 -16.77 -10.39
N ASP A 105 6.22 -16.30 -9.65
CA ASP A 105 7.19 -17.13 -8.93
C ASP A 105 6.74 -17.48 -7.49
N ALA A 106 5.56 -17.02 -7.05
CA ALA A 106 5.07 -17.24 -5.70
C ALA A 106 4.68 -18.71 -5.45
N GLY A 107 5.19 -19.27 -4.36
CA GLY A 107 4.91 -20.63 -3.91
C GLY A 107 3.76 -20.73 -2.89
N PRO A 108 3.37 -21.96 -2.51
CA PRO A 108 2.24 -22.21 -1.60
C PRO A 108 2.48 -21.75 -0.15
N GLU A 109 3.74 -21.53 0.25
CA GLU A 109 4.09 -21.04 1.59
C GLU A 109 4.35 -19.53 1.61
N ASP A 110 4.23 -18.83 0.48
CA ASP A 110 4.44 -17.39 0.38
C ASP A 110 3.14 -16.61 0.62
N LEU A 111 3.26 -15.37 1.07
CA LEU A 111 2.15 -14.43 1.23
C LEU A 111 2.26 -13.33 0.18
N VAL A 112 1.22 -13.19 -0.65
CA VAL A 112 1.06 -12.03 -1.54
C VAL A 112 0.06 -11.05 -0.93
N VAL A 113 0.50 -9.83 -0.65
CA VAL A 113 -0.32 -8.74 -0.13
C VAL A 113 -0.58 -7.72 -1.24
N CYS A 114 -1.84 -7.59 -1.66
CA CYS A 114 -2.27 -6.70 -2.72
C CYS A 114 -2.85 -5.38 -2.19
N MET A 115 -2.15 -4.26 -2.38
CA MET A 115 -2.57 -2.92 -2.00
C MET A 115 -3.36 -2.25 -3.14
N ILE A 116 -4.68 -2.15 -3.00
CA ILE A 116 -5.58 -1.60 -4.03
C ILE A 116 -6.28 -0.34 -3.50
N SER A 117 -6.32 0.74 -4.29
CA SER A 117 -6.98 2.02 -3.93
C SER A 117 -7.41 2.89 -5.10
#